data_AF-A0A3N5T3I1-F1
#
_entry.id   AF-A0A3N5T3I1-F1
#
_cell.length_a   1.000
_cell.length_b   1.000
_cell.length_c   1.000
_cell.angle_alpha   90.00
_cell.angle_beta   90.00
_cell.angle_gamma   90.00
#
_symmetry.space_group_name_H-M   'P 1'
#
loop_
_entity.id
_entity.type
_entity.pdbx_description
1 polymer ?
#
loop_
_entity_poly.entity_id
_entity_poly.type
_entity_poly.pdbx_seq_one_letter_code
_entity_poly.pdbx_strand_id
1 'polypeptide(L)'
;MEKLKTATQVVFYVVIPAVILYYRFRKKYKTLFAIGMALTSVFVGFLVSQSFRESYQDVFVRLMNEDRFDEARVELQKMLQRDPAELNDINLHRMINPVMYERMKKDLTRYYAAEAKKVAQSIDMPALQDCQVLHRRRVQLHNMNHSIRLCDMAEALGAPPPAWREDMLTRIESEKELLSRLEEKCR
;
A
#
# COMPACT_ATOMS: atom_id res chain seq x y z
N MET A 1 -16.18 -21.28 6.11
CA MET A 1 -16.30 -19.83 5.85
C MET A 1 -17.51 -19.46 5.00
N GLU A 2 -17.98 -20.29 4.07
CA GLU A 2 -19.16 -19.98 3.24
C GLU A 2 -20.45 -19.78 4.04
N LYS A 3 -20.74 -20.66 5.01
CA LYS A 3 -21.97 -20.58 5.83
C LYS A 3 -22.11 -19.27 6.62
N LEU A 4 -20.99 -18.65 7.02
CA LEU A 4 -21.00 -17.36 7.74
C LEU A 4 -21.32 -16.20 6.80
N LYS A 5 -20.84 -16.29 5.54
CA LYS A 5 -21.09 -15.31 4.46
C LYS A 5 -22.55 -15.37 4.01
N THR A 6 -23.13 -16.57 3.90
CA THR A 6 -24.55 -16.75 3.58
C THR A 6 -25.45 -16.27 4.72
N ALA A 7 -25.08 -16.56 5.98
CA ALA A 7 -25.85 -16.12 7.14
C ALA A 7 -25.88 -14.59 7.27
N THR A 8 -24.75 -13.91 7.04
CA THR A 8 -24.71 -12.44 7.02
C THR A 8 -25.55 -11.87 5.87
N GLN A 9 -25.48 -12.46 4.68
CA GLN A 9 -26.34 -12.04 3.55
C GLN A 9 -27.84 -12.16 3.88
N VAL A 10 -28.29 -13.26 4.49
CA VAL A 10 -29.72 -13.45 4.84
C VAL A 10 -30.16 -12.43 5.90
N VAL A 11 -29.35 -12.19 6.93
CA VAL A 11 -29.67 -11.20 7.96
C VAL A 11 -29.77 -9.80 7.36
N PHE A 12 -28.82 -9.41 6.49
CA PHE A 12 -28.77 -8.05 5.94
C PHE A 12 -29.81 -7.78 4.85
N TYR A 13 -30.10 -8.74 3.98
CA TYR A 13 -31.01 -8.54 2.85
C TYR A 13 -32.46 -8.95 3.14
N VAL A 14 -32.71 -9.79 4.12
CA VAL A 14 -34.06 -10.31 4.42
C VAL A 14 -34.56 -9.82 5.77
N VAL A 15 -33.78 -10.02 6.84
CA VAL A 15 -34.23 -9.74 8.21
C VAL A 15 -34.33 -8.24 8.49
N ILE A 16 -33.29 -7.47 8.16
CA ILE A 16 -33.29 -6.01 8.39
C ILE A 16 -34.42 -5.32 7.61
N PRO A 17 -34.64 -5.57 6.30
CA PRO A 17 -35.76 -4.97 5.56
C PRO A 17 -37.14 -5.42 6.05
N ALA A 18 -37.29 -6.69 6.48
CA ALA A 18 -38.55 -7.19 7.03
C ALA A 18 -38.91 -6.51 8.37
N VAL A 19 -37.92 -6.30 9.24
CA VAL A 19 -38.08 -5.55 10.49
C VAL A 19 -38.43 -4.09 10.20
N ILE A 20 -37.80 -3.48 9.19
CA ILE A 20 -38.10 -2.10 8.76
C ILE A 20 -39.55 -1.98 8.27
N LEU A 21 -40.02 -2.91 7.43
CA LEU A 21 -41.41 -2.95 6.96
C LEU A 21 -42.40 -3.16 8.11
N TYR A 22 -42.10 -4.09 9.02
CA TYR A 22 -42.93 -4.37 10.19
C TYR A 22 -43.10 -3.14 11.09
N TYR A 23 -42.01 -2.42 11.39
CA TYR A 23 -42.10 -1.20 12.20
C TYR A 23 -42.69 -0.01 11.45
N ARG A 24 -42.49 0.08 10.12
CA ARG A 24 -43.07 1.14 9.27
C ARG A 24 -44.59 1.09 9.22
N PHE A 25 -45.19 -0.11 9.25
CA PHE A 25 -46.64 -0.25 9.22
C PHE A 25 -47.30 -0.10 10.60
N ARG A 26 -46.58 -0.35 11.71
CA ARG A 26 -47.21 -0.46 13.04
C ARG A 26 -46.98 0.72 13.99
N LYS A 27 -45.93 1.56 13.82
CA LYS A 27 -45.70 2.74 14.68
C LYS A 27 -45.22 3.97 13.89
N LYS A 28 -45.91 5.11 14.05
CA LYS A 28 -45.51 6.43 13.52
C LYS A 28 -44.13 6.82 14.07
N TYR A 29 -43.14 7.00 13.19
CA TYR A 29 -41.76 7.32 13.58
C TYR A 29 -41.58 8.77 14.08
N LYS A 30 -40.74 8.98 15.11
CA LYS A 30 -40.14 10.29 15.44
C LYS A 30 -38.84 10.47 14.62
N THR A 31 -38.58 11.70 14.20
CA THR A 31 -37.46 12.13 13.32
C THR A 31 -36.07 11.62 13.70
N LEU A 32 -35.79 11.42 15.00
CA LEU A 32 -34.51 10.90 15.48
C LEU A 32 -34.20 9.45 15.01
N PHE A 33 -35.22 8.61 14.88
CA PHE A 33 -35.05 7.22 14.45
C PHE A 33 -34.75 7.13 12.95
N ALA A 34 -35.36 8.01 12.15
CA ALA A 34 -35.07 8.11 10.71
C ALA A 34 -33.62 8.54 10.44
N ILE A 35 -33.10 9.49 11.24
CA ILE A 35 -31.70 9.92 11.16
C ILE A 35 -30.75 8.79 11.54
N GLY A 36 -31.05 8.05 12.62
CA GLY A 36 -30.27 6.87 13.00
C GLY A 36 -30.22 5.79 11.92
N MET A 37 -31.34 5.53 11.23
CA MET A 37 -31.40 4.60 10.10
C MET A 37 -30.65 5.08 8.85
N ALA A 38 -30.70 6.37 8.54
CA ALA A 38 -29.92 6.94 7.44
C ALA A 38 -28.41 6.81 7.70
N LEU A 39 -27.98 7.05 8.93
CA LEU A 39 -26.57 6.96 9.31
C LEU A 39 -26.06 5.51 9.28
N THR A 40 -26.85 4.54 9.76
CA THR A 40 -26.49 3.12 9.70
C THR A 40 -26.49 2.58 8.28
N SER A 41 -27.43 2.99 7.42
CA SER A 41 -27.45 2.58 6.01
C SER A 41 -26.26 3.13 5.22
N VAL A 42 -25.83 4.38 5.49
CA VAL A 42 -24.59 4.94 4.91
C VAL A 42 -23.35 4.20 5.42
N PHE A 43 -23.28 3.91 6.72
CA PHE A 43 -22.15 3.19 7.30
C PHE A 43 -22.06 1.74 6.78
N VAL A 44 -23.19 1.06 6.64
CA VAL A 44 -23.28 -0.26 6.00
C VAL A 44 -22.88 -0.16 4.53
N GLY A 45 -23.36 0.84 3.79
CA GLY A 45 -22.94 1.06 2.40
C GLY A 45 -21.43 1.27 2.26
N PHE A 46 -20.80 1.97 3.20
CA PHE A 46 -19.36 2.16 3.25
C PHE A 46 -18.58 0.89 3.62
N LEU A 47 -19.05 0.12 4.61
CA LEU A 47 -18.41 -1.16 4.98
C LEU A 47 -18.56 -2.21 3.88
N VAL A 48 -19.70 -2.22 3.20
CA VAL A 48 -19.96 -3.10 2.06
C VAL A 48 -19.08 -2.69 0.86
N SER A 49 -18.93 -1.41 0.57
CA SER A 49 -18.08 -0.97 -0.56
C SER A 49 -16.59 -1.29 -0.35
N GLN A 50 -16.09 -1.26 0.89
CA GLN A 50 -14.72 -1.69 1.19
C GLN A 50 -14.52 -3.20 1.07
N SER A 51 -15.55 -4.00 1.37
CA SER A 51 -15.47 -5.47 1.28
C SER A 51 -15.61 -6.03 -0.14
N PHE A 52 -16.03 -5.21 -1.11
CA PHE A 52 -16.06 -5.55 -2.54
C PHE A 52 -14.84 -5.07 -3.33
N ARG A 53 -13.91 -4.35 -2.70
CA ARG A 53 -12.72 -3.89 -3.42
C ARG A 53 -11.81 -5.10 -3.63
N GLU A 54 -11.79 -5.58 -4.87
CA GLU A 54 -10.92 -6.66 -5.31
C GLU A 54 -9.48 -6.35 -4.89
N SER A 55 -8.81 -7.30 -4.22
CA SER A 55 -7.46 -7.08 -3.74
C SER A 55 -6.51 -6.93 -4.93
N TYR A 56 -5.45 -6.13 -4.80
CA TYR A 56 -4.43 -6.03 -5.85
C TYR A 56 -3.87 -7.41 -6.25
N GLN A 57 -3.79 -8.33 -5.29
CA GLN A 57 -3.41 -9.72 -5.51
C GLN A 57 -4.41 -10.49 -6.39
N ASP A 58 -5.71 -10.39 -6.12
CA ASP A 58 -6.74 -11.08 -6.93
C ASP A 58 -6.78 -10.53 -8.35
N VAL A 59 -6.64 -9.20 -8.51
CA VAL A 59 -6.51 -8.56 -9.83
C VAL A 59 -5.25 -9.06 -10.53
N PHE A 60 -4.11 -9.11 -9.82
CA PHE A 60 -2.84 -9.59 -10.36
C PHE A 60 -2.94 -11.04 -10.86
N VAL A 61 -3.45 -11.95 -10.03
CA VAL A 61 -3.62 -13.37 -10.38
C VAL A 61 -4.57 -13.54 -11.57
N ARG A 62 -5.68 -12.77 -11.61
CA ARG A 62 -6.59 -12.76 -12.76
C ARG A 62 -5.87 -12.34 -14.04
N LEU A 63 -5.16 -11.21 -14.02
CA LEU A 63 -4.44 -10.70 -15.18
C LEU A 63 -3.33 -11.65 -15.66
N MET A 64 -2.64 -12.32 -14.73
CA MET A 64 -1.66 -13.37 -15.04
C MET A 64 -2.30 -14.57 -15.74
N ASN A 65 -3.54 -14.92 -15.39
CA ASN A 65 -4.28 -16.03 -16.01
C ASN A 65 -4.98 -15.63 -17.32
N GLU A 66 -5.20 -14.32 -17.55
CA GLU A 66 -5.71 -13.75 -18.80
C GLU A 66 -4.60 -13.42 -19.82
N ASP A 67 -3.35 -13.80 -19.56
CA ASP A 67 -2.16 -13.46 -20.37
C ASP A 67 -1.91 -11.94 -20.54
N ARG A 68 -2.50 -11.10 -19.67
CA ARG A 68 -2.36 -9.63 -19.66
C ARG A 68 -1.17 -9.19 -18.81
N PHE A 69 0.03 -9.62 -19.21
CA PHE A 69 1.24 -9.50 -18.40
C PHE A 69 1.69 -8.06 -18.13
N ASP A 70 1.47 -7.12 -19.05
CA ASP A 70 1.85 -5.72 -18.85
C ASP A 70 1.01 -5.05 -17.75
N GLU A 71 -0.28 -5.36 -17.70
CA GLU A 71 -1.19 -4.86 -16.67
C GLU A 71 -0.93 -5.56 -15.33
N ALA A 72 -0.68 -6.88 -15.37
CA ALA A 72 -0.26 -7.64 -14.19
C ALA A 72 1.02 -7.03 -13.58
N ARG A 73 1.97 -6.62 -14.42
CA ARG A 73 3.19 -5.93 -13.96
C ARG A 73 2.87 -4.63 -13.24
N VAL A 74 1.94 -3.83 -13.75
CA VAL A 74 1.53 -2.58 -13.10
C VAL A 74 0.88 -2.85 -11.73
N GLU A 75 0.03 -3.87 -11.63
CA GLU A 75 -0.57 -4.24 -10.33
C GLU A 75 0.48 -4.75 -9.33
N LEU A 76 1.46 -5.54 -9.80
CA LEU A 76 2.58 -5.98 -8.99
C LEU A 76 3.42 -4.79 -8.46
N GLN A 77 3.64 -3.78 -9.29
CA GLN A 77 4.31 -2.54 -8.89
C GLN A 77 3.50 -1.76 -7.85
N LYS A 78 2.16 -1.71 -7.97
CA LYS A 78 1.30 -1.05 -6.98
C LYS A 78 1.36 -1.76 -5.62
N MET A 79 1.37 -3.09 -5.60
CA MET A 79 1.56 -3.88 -4.38
C MET A 79 2.89 -3.51 -3.70
N LEU A 80 4.00 -3.55 -4.45
CA LEU A 80 5.33 -3.15 -3.99
C LEU A 80 5.40 -1.71 -3.46
N GLN A 81 4.72 -0.78 -4.14
CA GLN A 81 4.68 0.62 -3.72
C GLN A 81 3.88 0.81 -2.44
N ARG A 82 2.81 0.04 -2.23
CA ARG A 82 1.98 0.13 -1.03
C ARG A 82 2.70 -0.47 0.17
N ASP A 83 3.07 -1.74 0.06
CA ASP A 83 3.82 -2.47 1.06
C ASP A 83 4.54 -3.65 0.40
N PRO A 84 5.89 -3.65 0.36
CA PRO A 84 6.67 -4.76 -0.18
C PRO A 84 6.35 -6.13 0.45
N ALA A 85 5.85 -6.16 1.70
CA ALA A 85 5.49 -7.40 2.38
C ALA A 85 4.24 -8.08 1.78
N GLU A 86 3.37 -7.36 1.05
CA GLU A 86 2.18 -7.93 0.39
C GLU A 86 2.54 -9.03 -0.64
N LEU A 87 3.79 -9.06 -1.13
CA LEU A 87 4.27 -10.11 -2.03
C LEU A 87 4.33 -11.50 -1.39
N ASN A 88 4.52 -11.57 -0.07
CA ASN A 88 4.63 -12.86 0.64
C ASN A 88 3.31 -13.65 0.63
N ASP A 89 2.19 -12.96 0.47
CA ASP A 89 0.85 -13.55 0.48
C ASP A 89 0.39 -14.04 -0.90
N ILE A 90 1.19 -13.83 -1.95
CA ILE A 90 0.85 -14.25 -3.31
C ILE A 90 0.82 -15.78 -3.41
N ASN A 91 -0.40 -16.33 -3.49
CA ASN A 91 -0.60 -17.75 -3.72
C ASN A 91 -0.32 -18.14 -5.19
N LEU A 92 0.90 -18.63 -5.43
CA LEU A 92 1.37 -19.07 -6.75
C LEU A 92 0.57 -20.24 -7.33
N HIS A 93 -0.10 -21.05 -6.51
CA HIS A 93 -0.93 -22.17 -6.99
C HIS A 93 -2.17 -21.74 -7.77
N ARG A 94 -2.59 -20.47 -7.63
CA ARG A 94 -3.71 -19.89 -8.39
C ARG A 94 -3.29 -19.40 -9.77
N MET A 95 -1.99 -19.40 -10.10
CA MET A 95 -1.47 -18.94 -11.39
C MET A 95 -1.22 -20.09 -12.34
N ILE A 96 -1.68 -19.94 -13.59
CA ILE A 96 -1.46 -20.90 -14.66
C ILE A 96 0.00 -20.86 -15.14
N ASN A 97 0.60 -19.67 -15.21
CA ASN A 97 1.96 -19.46 -15.72
C ASN A 97 2.90 -18.84 -14.65
N PRO A 98 3.42 -19.65 -13.71
CA PRO A 98 4.36 -19.16 -12.69
C PRO A 98 5.72 -18.74 -13.26
N VAL A 99 6.10 -19.25 -14.43
CA VAL A 99 7.37 -18.89 -15.10
C VAL A 99 7.36 -17.42 -15.50
N MET A 100 6.23 -16.92 -16.00
CA MET A 100 6.11 -15.51 -16.36
C MET A 100 6.17 -14.60 -15.14
N TYR A 101 5.61 -15.04 -14.00
CA TYR A 101 5.75 -14.32 -12.74
C TYR A 101 7.22 -14.20 -12.32
N GLU A 102 7.98 -15.30 -12.34
CA GLU A 102 9.40 -15.27 -11.99
C GLU A 102 10.23 -14.38 -12.94
N ARG A 103 9.89 -14.36 -14.22
CA ARG A 103 10.52 -13.45 -15.18
C ARG A 103 10.25 -11.99 -14.83
N MET A 104 8.99 -11.64 -14.59
CA MET A 104 8.57 -10.30 -14.22
C MET A 104 9.21 -9.84 -12.91
N LYS A 105 9.24 -10.73 -11.92
CA LYS A 105 9.92 -10.53 -10.64
C LYS A 105 11.39 -10.19 -10.88
N LYS A 106 12.14 -11.02 -11.62
CA LYS A 106 13.56 -10.80 -11.94
C LYS A 106 13.82 -9.48 -12.66
N ASP A 107 12.96 -9.10 -13.60
CA ASP A 107 13.09 -7.83 -14.34
C ASP A 107 12.84 -6.62 -13.43
N LEU A 108 11.83 -6.68 -12.56
CA LEU A 108 11.57 -5.65 -11.56
C LEU A 108 12.68 -5.58 -10.50
N THR A 109 13.21 -6.72 -10.04
CA THR A 109 14.35 -6.77 -9.11
C THR A 109 15.53 -5.99 -9.66
N ARG A 110 15.90 -6.24 -10.93
CA ARG A 110 17.00 -5.54 -11.61
C ARG A 110 16.73 -4.05 -11.74
N TYR A 111 15.50 -3.68 -12.13
CA TYR A 111 15.10 -2.29 -12.27
C TYR A 111 15.22 -1.53 -10.94
N TYR A 112 14.62 -2.04 -9.87
CA TYR A 112 14.63 -1.36 -8.57
C TYR A 112 16.02 -1.32 -7.94
N ALA A 113 16.81 -2.39 -8.06
CA ALA A 113 18.19 -2.40 -7.58
C ALA A 113 19.08 -1.38 -8.33
N ALA A 114 18.90 -1.27 -9.66
CA ALA A 114 19.64 -0.29 -10.47
C ALA A 114 19.23 1.14 -10.13
N GLU A 115 17.93 1.42 -10.00
CA GLU A 115 17.44 2.77 -9.67
C GLU A 115 17.82 3.16 -8.24
N ALA A 116 17.75 2.24 -7.27
CA ALA A 116 18.22 2.47 -5.91
C ALA A 116 19.70 2.86 -5.90
N LYS A 117 20.55 2.11 -6.62
CA LYS A 117 21.98 2.42 -6.72
C LYS A 117 22.23 3.78 -7.36
N LYS A 118 21.50 4.11 -8.42
CA LYS A 118 21.62 5.40 -9.12
C LYS A 118 21.24 6.57 -8.21
N VAL A 119 20.13 6.46 -7.48
CA VAL A 119 19.72 7.47 -6.49
C VAL A 119 20.77 7.57 -5.40
N ALA A 120 21.23 6.45 -4.84
CA ALA A 120 22.28 6.42 -3.81
C ALA A 120 23.56 7.16 -4.24
N GLN A 121 23.99 6.99 -5.49
CA GLN A 121 25.17 7.63 -6.06
C GLN A 121 24.99 9.13 -6.33
N SER A 122 23.75 9.60 -6.51
CA SER A 122 23.44 11.00 -6.77
C SER A 122 23.37 11.88 -5.51
N ILE A 123 23.45 11.25 -4.32
CA ILE A 123 23.33 11.96 -3.04
C ILE A 123 24.63 12.70 -2.74
N ASP A 124 24.55 14.02 -2.88
CA ASP A 124 25.63 14.96 -2.57
C ASP A 124 25.24 15.79 -1.34
N MET A 125 25.95 15.57 -0.24
CA MET A 125 25.65 16.19 1.05
C MET A 125 26.35 17.54 1.17
N PRO A 126 25.64 18.63 1.51
CA PRO A 126 26.28 19.92 1.75
C PRO A 126 27.28 19.81 2.91
N ALA A 127 28.48 20.37 2.73
CA ALA A 127 29.47 20.46 3.82
C ALA A 127 29.05 21.49 4.89
N LEU A 128 28.33 22.53 4.48
CA LEU A 128 27.87 23.62 5.35
C LEU A 128 26.62 23.22 6.15
N GLN A 129 26.45 23.84 7.32
CA GLN A 129 25.34 23.62 8.25
C GLN A 129 24.65 24.95 8.58
N ASP A 130 24.19 25.63 7.52
CA ASP A 130 23.54 26.93 7.59
C ASP A 130 22.07 26.87 7.11
N CYS A 131 21.29 27.88 7.49
CA CYS A 131 19.87 27.95 7.12
C CYS A 131 19.64 27.96 5.61
N GLN A 132 20.59 28.44 4.82
CA GLN A 132 20.52 28.46 3.36
C GLN A 132 20.52 27.07 2.73
N VAL A 133 21.12 26.07 3.38
CA VAL A 133 21.20 24.69 2.86
C VAL A 133 20.13 23.77 3.43
N LEU A 134 19.26 24.26 4.32
CA LEU A 134 18.21 23.46 4.98
C LEU A 134 17.31 22.75 3.96
N HIS A 135 16.83 23.48 2.94
CA HIS A 135 15.99 22.89 1.90
C HIS A 135 16.72 21.78 1.13
N ARG A 136 17.99 22.01 0.77
CA ARG A 136 18.81 21.03 0.04
C ARG A 136 19.03 19.76 0.87
N ARG A 137 19.28 19.90 2.18
CA ARG A 137 19.40 18.77 3.10
C ARG A 137 18.10 17.96 3.22
N ARG A 138 16.94 18.61 3.29
CA ARG A 138 15.63 17.92 3.25
C ARG A 138 15.45 17.11 1.96
N VAL A 139 15.83 17.67 0.81
CA VAL A 139 15.80 16.96 -0.48
C VAL A 139 16.74 15.75 -0.45
N GLN A 140 17.95 15.89 0.11
CA GLN A 140 18.86 14.75 0.22
C GLN A 140 18.34 13.67 1.17
N LEU A 141 17.75 14.05 2.31
CA LEU A 141 17.09 13.09 3.20
C LEU A 141 15.94 12.37 2.49
N HIS A 142 15.15 13.08 1.68
CA HIS A 142 14.13 12.45 0.85
C HIS A 142 14.75 11.45 -0.14
N ASN A 143 15.83 11.81 -0.84
CA ASN A 143 16.52 10.93 -1.78
C ASN A 143 17.12 9.69 -1.09
N MET A 144 17.70 9.85 0.10
CA MET A 144 18.20 8.75 0.93
C MET A 144 17.06 7.76 1.26
N ASN A 145 15.93 8.27 1.78
CA ASN A 145 14.77 7.43 2.09
C ASN A 145 14.17 6.78 0.83
N HIS A 146 14.13 7.50 -0.29
CA HIS A 146 13.65 6.97 -1.56
C HIS A 146 14.52 5.81 -2.04
N SER A 147 15.85 5.96 -1.96
CA SER A 147 16.81 4.92 -2.29
C SER A 147 16.62 3.67 -1.43
N ILE A 148 16.42 3.82 -0.11
CA ILE A 148 16.13 2.70 0.78
C ILE A 148 14.81 2.01 0.41
N ARG A 149 13.76 2.79 0.13
CA ARG A 149 12.47 2.22 -0.28
C ARG A 149 12.58 1.39 -1.57
N LEU A 150 13.37 1.85 -2.55
CA LEU A 150 13.64 1.09 -3.76
C LEU A 150 14.43 -0.19 -3.47
N CYS A 151 15.37 -0.17 -2.51
CA CYS A 151 16.03 -1.38 -2.02
C CYS A 151 15.04 -2.35 -1.38
N ASP A 152 14.14 -1.88 -0.51
CA ASP A 152 13.14 -2.72 0.14
C ASP A 152 12.23 -3.41 -0.91
N MET A 153 11.85 -2.69 -1.98
CA MET A 153 11.12 -3.27 -3.10
C MET A 153 11.93 -4.35 -3.83
N ALA A 154 13.23 -4.10 -4.08
CA ALA A 154 14.09 -5.07 -4.74
C ALA A 154 14.30 -6.33 -3.88
N GLU A 155 14.45 -6.16 -2.57
CA GLU A 155 14.63 -7.24 -1.60
C GLU A 155 13.37 -8.10 -1.44
N ALA A 156 12.19 -7.49 -1.42
CA ALA A 156 10.93 -8.23 -1.42
C ALA A 156 10.75 -9.09 -2.70
N LEU A 157 11.37 -8.66 -3.81
CA LEU A 157 11.47 -9.46 -5.03
C LEU A 157 12.66 -10.44 -5.03
N GLY A 158 13.41 -10.56 -3.95
CA GLY A 158 14.51 -11.51 -3.77
C GLY A 158 15.91 -11.00 -4.11
N ALA A 159 16.13 -9.68 -4.25
CA ALA A 159 17.50 -9.16 -4.31
C ALA A 159 18.20 -9.33 -2.94
N PRO A 160 19.53 -9.56 -2.92
CA PRO A 160 20.30 -9.39 -1.70
C PRO A 160 20.38 -7.89 -1.32
N PRO A 161 20.44 -7.57 -0.02
CA PRO A 161 20.64 -6.20 0.45
C PRO A 161 22.01 -5.69 -0.04
N PRO A 162 22.09 -4.45 -0.56
CA PRO A 162 23.35 -3.90 -1.00
C PRO A 162 24.23 -3.50 0.19
N ALA A 163 25.56 -3.62 0.03
CA ALA A 163 26.53 -3.33 1.09
C ALA A 163 26.44 -1.89 1.64
N TRP A 164 25.98 -0.93 0.83
CA TRP A 164 25.83 0.48 1.24
C TRP A 164 24.56 0.75 2.05
N ARG A 165 23.64 -0.23 2.21
CA ARG A 165 22.35 -0.04 2.87
C ARG A 165 22.50 0.36 4.34
N GLU A 166 23.36 -0.33 5.07
CA GLU A 166 23.58 -0.07 6.50
C GLU A 166 24.17 1.33 6.72
N ASP A 167 25.20 1.69 5.94
CA ASP A 167 25.77 3.04 5.93
C ASP A 167 24.68 4.09 5.63
N MET A 168 23.86 3.87 4.61
CA MET A 168 22.77 4.78 4.26
C MET A 168 21.74 4.95 5.39
N LEU A 169 21.35 3.88 6.09
CA LEU A 169 20.45 3.95 7.24
C LEU A 169 21.05 4.76 8.38
N THR A 170 22.33 4.57 8.70
CA THR A 170 23.01 5.37 9.72
C THR A 170 23.10 6.85 9.33
N ARG A 171 23.38 7.14 8.05
CA ARG A 171 23.41 8.50 7.51
C ARG A 171 22.04 9.16 7.59
N ILE A 172 20.96 8.44 7.29
CA ILE A 172 19.57 8.93 7.43
C ILE A 172 19.29 9.36 8.86
N GLU A 173 19.61 8.54 9.86
CA GLU A 173 19.39 8.89 11.26
C GLU A 173 20.21 10.12 11.68
N SER A 174 21.49 10.17 11.29
CA SER A 174 22.33 11.35 11.57
C SER A 174 21.80 12.63 10.91
N GLU A 175 21.26 12.54 9.68
CA GLU A 175 20.75 13.70 8.95
C GLU A 175 19.40 14.17 9.51
N LYS A 176 18.54 13.25 10.00
CA LYS A 176 17.32 13.61 10.71
C LYS A 176 17.62 14.42 11.97
N GLU A 177 18.59 13.97 12.76
CA GLU A 177 18.99 14.67 13.98
C GLU A 177 19.56 16.06 13.66
N LEU A 178 20.43 16.14 12.65
CA LEU A 178 20.99 17.41 12.18
C LEU A 178 19.90 18.38 11.69
N LEU A 179 18.96 17.89 10.87
CA LEU A 179 17.85 18.69 10.35
C LEU A 179 16.99 19.22 11.49
N SER A 180 16.68 18.41 12.50
CA SER A 180 15.92 18.87 13.68
C SER A 180 16.60 20.06 14.37
N ARG A 181 17.92 19.97 14.58
CA ARG A 181 18.70 21.06 15.21
C ARG A 181 18.75 22.31 14.34
N LEU A 182 18.90 22.14 13.02
CA LEU A 182 18.92 23.27 12.07
C LEU A 182 17.55 23.94 11.96
N GLU A 183 16.46 23.17 11.99
CA GLU A 183 15.10 23.72 11.97
C GLU A 183 14.79 24.54 13.21
N GLU A 184 15.28 24.12 14.38
CA GLU A 184 15.19 24.91 15.61
C GLU A 184 16.01 26.21 15.55
N LYS A 185 17.23 26.14 15.00
CA LYS A 185 18.13 27.30 14.88
C LYS A 185 17.65 28.33 13.85
N CYS A 186 16.97 27.88 12.80
CA CYS A 186 16.52 28.72 11.68
C CYS A 186 15.06 29.16 11.80
N ARG A 187 14.42 28.90 12.95
CA ARG A 187 13.07 29.33 13.30
C ARG A 187 13.06 30.76 13.79
#